data_AF-A0A328SNS2-F1
#
_entry.id   AF-A0A328SNS2-F1
#
_cell.length_a   1.000
_cell.length_b   1.000
_cell.length_c   1.000
_cell.angle_alpha   90.00
_cell.angle_beta   90.00
_cell.angle_gamma   90.00
#
_symmetry.space_group_name_H-M   'P 1'
#
loop_
_entity.id
_entity.type
_entity.pdbx_description
1 polymer ?
#
loop_
_entity_poly.entity_id
_entity_poly.type
_entity_poly.pdbx_seq_one_letter_code
_entity_poly.pdbx_strand_id
1 'polypeptide(L)'
;MSTIKIGVFGSCPTRDIFNSSINKNYKDYFTINLSYVNNSIISNMQEPVPYDKQSIKILPDNKENQSFSSFIEKDLDKLFFDRLSRADIDYLLIDAGLEVKWGLVEFDNHIFFNYPRYDKTEFFNNITNKRFITIQNDTNEYMKLFKESYTKFFDKMNDEYPDITVILNPVREAYRVLKSDGSIEENTEFKNRTDNHYLPLIDSYIAKKFDVEILEYNKDVLLDENHQWGLGPKHYVEDYYIDYTRQICEIDRRNKLLAADEYNELNRTIRKDRLNNHIQKAEYELELIEKDKYVKEIKKQLNSIKDDYDKQVEENKQIESEKVNLTDKLNSANDKINLLEEDVKVTQQSINTIMADGLNPVELKRINREQSDELKDLKEEKMILLSLRDKLVENNEDLKERNQKLNNTIESIYSSNSWKLTSSLRNLKRKI
;
A
#
# COMPACT_ATOMS: atom_id res chain seq x y z
N MET A 1 35.86 24.22 -23.50
CA MET A 1 35.92 22.79 -23.11
C MET A 1 34.86 22.07 -23.93
N SER A 2 35.11 20.83 -24.35
CA SER A 2 34.05 20.02 -24.98
C SER A 2 32.99 19.70 -23.95
N THR A 3 31.72 19.91 -24.29
CA THR A 3 30.58 19.50 -23.48
C THR A 3 30.45 17.98 -23.45
N ILE A 4 29.90 17.45 -22.36
CA ILE A 4 29.59 16.03 -22.17
C ILE A 4 28.35 15.68 -23.00
N LYS A 5 28.41 14.63 -23.84
CA LYS A 5 27.29 14.25 -24.70
C LYS A 5 26.37 13.27 -23.98
N ILE A 6 25.10 13.64 -23.84
CA ILE A 6 24.11 12.88 -23.06
C ILE A 6 22.97 12.38 -23.96
N GLY A 7 22.59 11.13 -23.75
CA GLY A 7 21.28 10.60 -24.12
C GLY A 7 20.39 10.41 -22.89
N VAL A 8 19.07 10.52 -23.05
CA VAL A 8 18.09 10.32 -21.98
C VAL A 8 17.06 9.28 -22.39
N PHE A 9 16.86 8.24 -21.59
CA PHE A 9 15.72 7.32 -21.64
C PHE A 9 15.04 7.29 -20.27
N GLY A 10 13.92 8.01 -20.11
CA GLY A 10 13.22 7.95 -18.82
C GLY A 10 12.08 8.94 -18.66
N SER A 11 11.92 9.41 -17.44
CA SER A 11 10.84 10.29 -17.00
C SER A 11 11.18 11.78 -17.13
N CYS A 12 10.15 12.64 -16.99
CA CYS A 12 10.29 14.09 -16.99
C CYS A 12 11.40 14.64 -16.06
N PRO A 13 11.55 14.22 -14.78
CA PRO A 13 12.60 14.77 -13.92
C PRO A 13 14.02 14.47 -14.43
N THR A 14 14.26 13.34 -15.10
CA THR A 14 15.57 13.06 -15.72
C THR A 14 15.83 13.96 -16.92
N ARG A 15 14.81 14.20 -17.74
CA ARG A 15 14.89 15.16 -18.86
C ARG A 15 15.10 16.59 -18.36
N ASP A 16 14.44 16.96 -17.27
CA ASP A 16 14.39 18.34 -16.78
C ASP A 16 15.71 18.80 -16.15
N ILE A 17 16.64 17.88 -15.86
CA ILE A 17 18.07 18.20 -15.64
C ILE A 17 18.62 19.04 -16.81
N PHE A 18 18.16 18.79 -18.03
CA PHE A 18 18.63 19.41 -19.26
C PHE A 18 17.60 20.38 -19.87
N ASN A 19 16.85 21.08 -19.02
CA ASN A 19 15.82 22.01 -19.44
C ASN A 19 16.15 23.45 -19.01
N SER A 20 16.37 24.36 -19.97
CA SER A 20 16.91 25.70 -19.69
C SER A 20 15.97 26.61 -18.90
N SER A 21 14.67 26.31 -18.85
CA SER A 21 13.73 27.03 -18.00
C SER A 21 13.68 26.52 -16.55
N ILE A 22 14.27 25.35 -16.27
CA ILE A 22 14.42 24.80 -14.91
C ILE A 22 15.87 24.92 -14.42
N ASN A 23 16.83 24.44 -15.20
CA ASN A 23 18.25 24.44 -14.89
C ASN A 23 18.99 25.27 -15.93
N LYS A 24 19.19 26.56 -15.66
CA LYS A 24 19.58 27.52 -16.72
C LYS A 24 20.94 27.23 -17.36
N ASN A 25 21.88 26.71 -16.59
CA ASN A 25 23.30 26.63 -16.97
C ASN A 25 23.75 25.23 -17.41
N TYR A 26 22.84 24.27 -17.58
CA TYR A 26 23.23 22.90 -17.97
C TYR A 26 24.02 22.85 -19.30
N LYS A 27 23.75 23.78 -20.22
CA LYS A 27 24.38 23.85 -21.55
C LYS A 27 25.86 24.21 -21.49
N ASP A 28 26.33 24.76 -20.37
CA ASP A 28 27.75 25.00 -20.15
C ASP A 28 28.53 23.68 -20.00
N TYR A 29 27.83 22.60 -19.66
CA TYR A 29 28.39 21.29 -19.35
C TYR A 29 27.97 20.20 -20.34
N PHE A 30 26.75 20.25 -20.87
CA PHE A 30 26.15 19.13 -21.62
C PHE A 30 25.68 19.48 -23.03
N THR A 31 25.68 18.48 -23.89
CA THR A 31 24.97 18.49 -25.19
C THR A 31 24.07 17.27 -25.26
N ILE A 32 22.79 17.48 -25.56
CA ILE A 32 21.78 16.40 -25.56
C ILE A 32 21.55 15.93 -26.99
N ASN A 33 22.06 14.74 -27.30
CA ASN A 33 21.99 14.17 -28.65
C ASN A 33 20.90 13.10 -28.79
N LEU A 34 20.28 12.66 -27.70
CA LEU A 34 19.16 11.74 -27.70
C LEU A 34 18.16 12.04 -26.58
N SER A 35 16.87 12.09 -26.90
CA SER A 35 15.80 12.20 -25.89
C SER A 35 14.65 11.23 -26.18
N TYR A 36 14.55 10.21 -25.34
CA TYR A 36 13.57 9.12 -25.38
C TYR A 36 12.79 9.07 -24.07
N VAL A 37 12.04 10.12 -23.81
CA VAL A 37 11.29 10.30 -22.55
C VAL A 37 9.87 9.74 -22.65
N ASN A 38 9.21 9.57 -21.50
CA ASN A 38 7.82 9.12 -21.40
C ASN A 38 7.57 7.73 -22.01
N ASN A 39 8.55 6.85 -21.88
CA ASN A 39 8.53 5.49 -22.41
C ASN A 39 9.00 4.49 -21.34
N SER A 40 8.69 3.21 -21.55
CA SER A 40 9.15 2.09 -20.72
C SER A 40 10.20 1.28 -21.47
N ILE A 41 11.28 0.90 -20.78
CA ILE A 41 12.29 -0.02 -21.30
C ILE A 41 11.64 -1.40 -21.52
N ILE A 42 10.72 -1.82 -20.65
CA ILE A 42 10.00 -3.09 -20.83
C ILE A 42 9.29 -3.12 -22.17
N SER A 43 8.50 -2.08 -22.48
CA SER A 43 7.77 -1.96 -23.74
C SER A 43 8.72 -1.95 -24.95
N ASN A 44 9.80 -1.18 -24.84
CA ASN A 44 10.74 -0.98 -25.93
C ASN A 44 11.50 -2.26 -26.34
N MET A 45 11.63 -3.23 -25.42
CA MET A 45 12.29 -4.53 -25.67
C MET A 45 11.34 -5.61 -26.24
N GLN A 46 10.12 -5.23 -26.59
CA GLN A 46 9.13 -6.11 -27.22
C GLN A 46 9.08 -5.85 -28.74
N GLU A 47 8.33 -6.66 -29.48
CA GLU A 47 8.16 -6.46 -30.93
C GLU A 47 7.32 -5.20 -31.24
N PRO A 48 7.67 -4.38 -32.24
CA PRO A 48 6.90 -3.20 -32.65
C PRO A 48 5.42 -3.52 -32.84
N VAL A 49 4.56 -2.59 -32.45
CA VAL A 49 3.11 -2.76 -32.55
C VAL A 49 2.64 -2.15 -33.86
N PRO A 50 1.93 -2.88 -34.74
CA PRO A 50 1.36 -2.29 -35.94
C PRO A 50 0.24 -1.30 -35.61
N TYR A 51 0.28 -0.10 -36.20
CA TYR A 51 -0.76 0.92 -36.03
C TYR A 51 -0.91 1.77 -37.30
N ASP A 52 -2.07 2.42 -37.46
CA ASP A 52 -2.24 3.50 -38.43
C ASP A 52 -1.88 4.85 -37.78
N LYS A 53 -1.09 5.67 -38.48
CA LYS A 53 -0.60 6.94 -37.92
C LYS A 53 -1.73 7.93 -37.61
N GLN A 54 -2.87 7.88 -38.30
CA GLN A 54 -4.02 8.73 -37.95
C GLN A 54 -4.70 8.21 -36.69
N SER A 55 -4.77 6.90 -36.50
CA SER A 55 -5.44 6.28 -35.35
C SER A 55 -4.81 6.62 -33.98
N ILE A 56 -3.53 7.00 -33.93
CA ILE A 56 -2.85 7.42 -32.69
C ILE A 56 -2.87 8.93 -32.44
N LYS A 57 -3.46 9.72 -33.35
CA LYS A 57 -3.54 11.18 -33.16
C LYS A 57 -4.53 11.53 -32.06
N ILE A 58 -4.10 12.42 -31.16
CA ILE A 58 -4.96 12.99 -30.13
C ILE A 58 -5.52 14.33 -30.63
N LEU A 59 -6.84 14.49 -30.59
CA LEU A 59 -7.54 15.70 -31.02
C LEU A 59 -8.03 16.55 -29.83
N PRO A 60 -8.16 17.89 -29.99
CA PRO A 60 -7.83 18.68 -31.18
C PRO A 60 -6.32 18.76 -31.45
N ASP A 61 -5.93 18.99 -32.69
CA ASP A 61 -4.52 19.07 -33.09
C ASP A 61 -3.88 20.36 -32.56
N ASN A 62 -3.07 20.22 -31.51
CA ASN A 62 -2.33 21.30 -30.87
C ASN A 62 -0.96 20.78 -30.42
N LYS A 63 -0.05 21.68 -30.05
CA LYS A 63 1.34 21.33 -29.69
C LYS A 63 1.45 20.30 -28.57
N GLU A 64 0.57 20.37 -27.57
CA GLU A 64 0.55 19.43 -26.45
C GLU A 64 0.12 18.03 -26.92
N ASN A 65 -0.99 17.94 -27.63
CA ASN A 65 -1.52 16.69 -28.17
C ASN A 65 -0.62 16.06 -29.24
N GLN A 66 0.09 16.87 -30.03
CA GLN A 66 1.14 16.41 -30.95
C GLN A 66 2.30 15.76 -30.17
N SER A 67 2.69 16.36 -29.04
CA SER A 67 3.74 15.80 -28.19
C SER A 67 3.31 14.46 -27.59
N PHE A 68 2.08 14.37 -27.06
CA PHE A 68 1.54 13.11 -26.55
C PHE A 68 1.42 12.03 -27.63
N SER A 69 0.93 12.40 -28.83
CA SER A 69 0.85 11.47 -29.96
C SER A 69 2.24 10.96 -30.35
N SER A 70 3.28 11.81 -30.30
CA SER A 70 4.67 11.40 -30.56
C SER A 70 5.24 10.48 -29.47
N PHE A 71 4.83 10.61 -28.20
CA PHE A 71 5.26 9.67 -27.16
C PHE A 71 4.68 8.27 -27.39
N ILE A 72 3.39 8.21 -27.76
CA ILE A 72 2.71 6.97 -28.17
C ILE A 72 3.38 6.37 -29.41
N GLU A 73 3.65 7.19 -30.43
CA GLU A 73 4.34 6.76 -31.65
C GLU A 73 5.68 6.08 -31.32
N LYS A 74 6.52 6.71 -30.49
CA LYS A 74 7.80 6.14 -30.06
C LYS A 74 7.63 4.81 -29.31
N ASP A 75 6.62 4.69 -28.47
CA ASP A 75 6.37 3.47 -27.70
C ASP A 75 5.97 2.30 -28.61
N LEU A 76 5.12 2.55 -29.61
CA LEU A 76 4.67 1.53 -30.57
C LEU A 76 5.75 1.16 -31.59
N ASP A 77 6.52 2.14 -32.07
CA ASP A 77 7.61 1.97 -33.06
C ASP A 77 8.84 1.23 -32.49
N LYS A 78 9.15 1.44 -31.21
CA LYS A 78 10.27 0.78 -30.49
C LYS A 78 11.65 1.04 -31.11
N LEU A 79 11.83 2.21 -31.70
CA LEU A 79 13.05 2.60 -32.42
C LEU A 79 14.13 3.25 -31.52
N PHE A 80 14.21 2.90 -30.23
CA PHE A 80 15.22 3.49 -29.34
C PHE A 80 16.64 3.20 -29.83
N PHE A 81 16.97 1.93 -30.07
CA PHE A 81 18.32 1.54 -30.50
C PHE A 81 18.68 2.03 -31.90
N ASP A 82 17.72 2.09 -32.83
CA ASP A 82 17.91 2.73 -34.13
C ASP A 82 18.28 4.22 -33.96
N ARG A 83 17.65 4.93 -33.02
CA ARG A 83 18.02 6.32 -32.69
C ARG A 83 19.36 6.39 -31.95
N LEU A 84 19.63 5.48 -31.03
CA LEU A 84 20.89 5.42 -30.28
C LEU A 84 22.09 5.20 -31.20
N SER A 85 21.99 4.31 -32.20
CA SER A 85 23.06 4.03 -33.17
C SER A 85 23.51 5.25 -33.99
N ARG A 86 22.66 6.26 -34.08
CA ARG A 86 22.93 7.53 -34.77
C ARG A 86 23.20 8.68 -33.80
N ALA A 87 23.08 8.43 -32.50
CA ALA A 87 23.31 9.41 -31.47
C ALA A 87 24.78 9.32 -31.00
N ASP A 88 25.50 10.41 -31.17
CA ASP A 88 26.85 10.57 -30.62
C ASP A 88 26.73 10.95 -29.14
N ILE A 89 26.75 9.97 -28.24
CA ILE A 89 26.64 10.18 -26.78
C ILE A 89 27.75 9.46 -26.01
N ASP A 90 28.19 10.06 -24.90
CA ASP A 90 29.14 9.46 -23.97
C ASP A 90 28.40 8.73 -22.83
N TYR A 91 27.25 9.29 -22.41
CA TYR A 91 26.45 8.76 -21.31
C TYR A 91 24.98 8.62 -21.69
N LEU A 92 24.35 7.53 -21.25
CA LEU A 92 22.90 7.33 -21.30
C LEU A 92 22.31 7.42 -19.90
N LEU A 93 21.53 8.46 -19.62
CA LEU A 93 20.79 8.59 -18.38
C LEU A 93 19.47 7.82 -18.47
N ILE A 94 19.24 6.92 -17.50
CA ILE A 94 17.99 6.18 -17.35
C ILE A 94 17.35 6.37 -15.98
N ASP A 95 16.03 6.19 -15.88
CA ASP A 95 15.34 6.04 -14.60
C ASP A 95 14.21 5.01 -14.69
N ALA A 96 13.80 4.49 -13.54
CA ALA A 96 12.68 3.56 -13.42
C ALA A 96 11.37 4.23 -12.97
N GLY A 97 11.33 5.57 -12.95
CA GLY A 97 10.23 6.33 -12.36
C GLY A 97 8.89 6.12 -13.06
N LEU A 98 8.90 5.73 -14.34
CA LEU A 98 7.69 5.43 -15.11
C LEU A 98 7.31 3.95 -15.09
N GLU A 99 8.27 3.05 -14.86
CA GLU A 99 8.05 1.60 -14.80
C GLU A 99 7.04 1.28 -13.68
N VAL A 100 7.21 1.88 -12.51
CA VAL A 100 6.34 1.60 -11.36
C VAL A 100 4.98 2.30 -11.42
N LYS A 101 4.68 3.12 -12.43
CA LYS A 101 3.54 4.05 -12.38
C LYS A 101 2.33 3.60 -13.20
N TRP A 102 2.48 3.48 -14.52
CA TRP A 102 1.32 3.24 -15.40
C TRP A 102 1.19 1.79 -15.87
N GLY A 103 2.28 1.01 -15.79
CA GLY A 103 2.31 -0.38 -16.20
C GLY A 103 2.24 -0.55 -17.73
N LEU A 104 1.79 -1.72 -18.16
CA LEU A 104 1.82 -2.17 -19.54
C LEU A 104 0.42 -2.60 -19.97
N VAL A 105 0.18 -2.56 -21.28
CA VAL A 105 -1.01 -3.12 -21.92
C VAL A 105 -0.56 -4.25 -22.83
N GLU A 106 -1.14 -5.42 -22.62
CA GLU A 106 -1.02 -6.56 -23.49
C GLU A 106 -2.32 -6.75 -24.28
N PHE A 107 -2.19 -7.02 -25.57
CA PHE A 107 -3.30 -7.47 -26.42
C PHE A 107 -2.75 -8.36 -27.53
N ASP A 108 -3.50 -9.40 -27.89
CA ASP A 108 -3.06 -10.46 -28.79
C ASP A 108 -1.68 -11.02 -28.38
N ASN A 109 -0.60 -10.59 -29.03
CA ASN A 109 0.79 -10.92 -28.67
C ASN A 109 1.69 -9.66 -28.58
N HIS A 110 1.10 -8.49 -28.43
CA HIS A 110 1.79 -7.21 -28.33
C HIS A 110 1.73 -6.67 -26.91
N ILE A 111 2.85 -6.15 -26.43
CA ILE A 111 2.96 -5.42 -25.17
C ILE A 111 3.45 -4.02 -25.50
N PHE A 112 2.79 -3.01 -24.94
CA PHE A 112 3.21 -1.61 -25.02
C PHE A 112 3.00 -0.88 -23.68
N PHE A 113 3.59 0.30 -23.53
CA PHE A 113 3.53 1.05 -22.29
C PHE A 113 2.15 1.68 -22.11
N ASN A 114 1.56 1.61 -20.92
CA ASN A 114 0.26 2.20 -20.65
C ASN A 114 0.33 3.72 -20.43
N TYR A 115 0.89 4.47 -21.38
CA TYR A 115 1.04 5.91 -21.27
C TYR A 115 -0.32 6.63 -21.10
N PRO A 116 -0.46 7.62 -20.20
CA PRO A 116 -1.66 8.44 -20.09
C PRO A 116 -1.97 9.09 -21.43
N ARG A 117 -3.25 9.21 -21.78
CA ARG A 117 -3.74 9.68 -23.09
C ARG A 117 -3.85 8.63 -24.19
N TYR A 118 -3.42 7.38 -23.99
CA TYR A 118 -3.79 6.30 -24.92
C TYR A 118 -5.31 6.21 -25.10
N ASP A 119 -6.09 6.42 -24.03
CA ASP A 119 -7.57 6.48 -24.03
C ASP A 119 -8.16 7.57 -24.96
N LYS A 120 -7.35 8.54 -25.39
CA LYS A 120 -7.74 9.59 -26.34
C LYS A 120 -7.47 9.24 -27.81
N THR A 121 -6.90 8.07 -28.07
CA THR A 121 -6.58 7.61 -29.43
C THR A 121 -7.65 6.65 -29.94
N GLU A 122 -7.91 6.67 -31.24
CA GLU A 122 -8.76 5.67 -31.88
C GLU A 122 -8.12 4.28 -31.80
N PHE A 123 -6.80 4.21 -31.99
CA PHE A 123 -5.99 2.99 -31.87
C PHE A 123 -6.31 2.23 -30.59
N PHE A 124 -6.14 2.88 -29.44
CA PHE A 124 -6.36 2.23 -28.16
C PHE A 124 -7.82 1.83 -27.98
N ASN A 125 -8.76 2.70 -28.37
CA ASN A 125 -10.19 2.43 -28.18
C ASN A 125 -10.68 1.25 -29.04
N ASN A 126 -10.04 0.98 -30.17
CA ASN A 126 -10.38 -0.14 -31.06
C ASN A 126 -9.78 -1.50 -30.63
N ILE A 127 -8.78 -1.54 -29.74
CA ILE A 127 -8.22 -2.81 -29.26
C ILE A 127 -9.27 -3.54 -28.41
N THR A 128 -9.57 -4.80 -28.75
CA THR A 128 -10.41 -5.67 -27.92
C THR A 128 -9.53 -6.54 -27.01
N ASN A 129 -10.08 -7.04 -25.89
CA ASN A 129 -9.38 -7.95 -24.97
C ASN A 129 -8.04 -7.42 -24.38
N LYS A 130 -7.98 -6.13 -24.05
CA LYS A 130 -6.82 -5.55 -23.37
C LYS A 130 -6.61 -6.19 -22.00
N ARG A 131 -5.36 -6.56 -21.69
CA ARG A 131 -4.93 -6.94 -20.35
C ARG A 131 -3.95 -5.91 -19.80
N PHE A 132 -4.21 -5.42 -18.60
CA PHE A 132 -3.34 -4.45 -17.94
C PHE A 132 -2.41 -5.17 -16.97
N ILE A 133 -1.11 -4.96 -17.13
CA ILE A 133 -0.07 -5.55 -16.29
C ILE A 133 0.59 -4.42 -15.50
N THR A 134 0.42 -4.41 -14.19
CA THR A 134 1.00 -3.38 -13.32
C THR A 134 1.71 -4.02 -12.16
N ILE A 135 2.75 -3.36 -11.64
CA ILE A 135 3.48 -3.84 -10.47
C ILE A 135 2.59 -3.88 -9.22
N GLN A 136 1.55 -3.05 -9.17
CA GLN A 136 0.53 -2.96 -8.13
C GLN A 136 -0.39 -4.19 -8.09
N ASN A 137 -0.76 -4.73 -9.26
CA ASN A 137 -1.74 -5.80 -9.36
C ASN A 137 -1.10 -7.18 -9.23
N ASP A 138 0.00 -7.42 -9.96
CA ASP A 138 0.78 -8.65 -9.90
C ASP A 138 2.27 -8.32 -9.98
N THR A 139 2.87 -8.08 -8.81
CA THR A 139 4.29 -7.78 -8.69
C THR A 139 5.17 -8.89 -9.29
N ASN A 140 4.78 -10.16 -9.19
CA ASN A 140 5.61 -11.27 -9.66
C ASN A 140 5.64 -11.33 -11.19
N GLU A 141 4.48 -11.24 -11.82
CA GLU A 141 4.37 -11.20 -13.29
C GLU A 141 5.09 -9.96 -13.84
N TYR A 142 4.83 -8.78 -13.26
CA TYR A 142 5.47 -7.55 -13.70
C TYR A 142 7.00 -7.63 -13.55
N MET A 143 7.50 -8.12 -12.41
CA MET A 143 8.93 -8.27 -12.19
C MET A 143 9.58 -9.30 -13.12
N LYS A 144 8.84 -10.30 -13.60
CA LYS A 144 9.36 -11.23 -14.62
C LYS A 144 9.64 -10.48 -15.93
N LEU A 145 8.65 -9.75 -16.45
CA LEU A 145 8.80 -8.93 -17.66
C LEU A 145 9.89 -7.87 -17.51
N PHE A 146 9.93 -7.21 -16.35
CA PHE A 146 10.97 -6.24 -16.01
C PHE A 146 12.37 -6.86 -16.13
N LYS A 147 12.62 -7.98 -15.46
CA LYS A 147 13.94 -8.64 -15.45
C LYS A 147 14.35 -9.09 -16.84
N GLU A 148 13.46 -9.74 -17.58
CA GLU A 148 13.73 -10.22 -18.93
C GLU A 148 14.06 -9.06 -19.88
N SER A 149 13.28 -7.97 -19.82
CA SER A 149 13.47 -6.82 -20.70
C SER A 149 14.73 -6.03 -20.35
N TYR A 150 14.99 -5.76 -19.07
CA TYR A 150 16.21 -5.07 -18.66
C TYR A 150 17.46 -5.89 -18.96
N THR A 151 17.41 -7.22 -18.83
CA THR A 151 18.51 -8.08 -19.28
C THR A 151 18.76 -7.92 -20.78
N LYS A 152 17.73 -8.03 -21.63
CA LYS A 152 17.88 -7.78 -23.08
C LYS A 152 18.43 -6.39 -23.40
N PHE A 153 17.94 -5.37 -22.71
CA PHE A 153 18.39 -3.98 -22.87
C PHE A 153 19.88 -3.84 -22.56
N PHE A 154 20.32 -4.32 -21.39
CA PHE A 154 21.71 -4.20 -20.97
C PHE A 154 22.65 -5.13 -21.75
N ASP A 155 22.21 -6.32 -22.14
CA ASP A 155 22.98 -7.19 -23.03
C ASP A 155 23.25 -6.46 -24.36
N LYS A 156 22.22 -5.85 -24.96
CA LYS A 156 22.38 -5.06 -26.18
C LYS A 156 23.25 -3.81 -25.99
N MET A 157 23.13 -3.11 -24.87
CA MET A 157 24.02 -1.99 -24.53
C MET A 157 25.48 -2.44 -24.46
N ASN A 158 25.77 -3.56 -23.79
CA ASN A 158 27.12 -4.08 -23.64
C ASN A 158 27.71 -4.60 -24.95
N ASP A 159 26.87 -5.25 -25.78
CA ASP A 159 27.32 -5.89 -27.02
C ASP A 159 27.52 -4.88 -28.16
N GLU A 160 26.59 -3.91 -28.31
CA GLU A 160 26.60 -2.97 -29.44
C GLU A 160 27.16 -1.59 -29.07
N TYR A 161 27.12 -1.20 -27.78
CA TYR A 161 27.48 0.15 -27.32
C TYR A 161 28.40 0.14 -26.08
N PRO A 162 29.51 -0.62 -26.07
CA PRO A 162 30.35 -0.81 -24.88
C PRO A 162 30.99 0.48 -24.36
N ASP A 163 31.13 1.50 -25.21
CA ASP A 163 31.72 2.80 -24.85
C ASP A 163 30.70 3.76 -24.21
N ILE A 164 29.41 3.47 -24.26
CA ILE A 164 28.36 4.30 -23.64
C ILE A 164 28.20 3.90 -22.17
N THR A 165 28.49 4.83 -21.27
CA THR A 165 28.26 4.61 -19.84
C THR A 165 26.79 4.87 -19.47
N VAL A 166 26.11 3.87 -18.92
CA VAL A 166 24.75 4.04 -18.42
C VAL A 166 24.78 4.63 -17.01
N ILE A 167 24.02 5.70 -16.79
CA ILE A 167 23.83 6.36 -15.48
C ILE A 167 22.39 6.15 -15.03
N LEU A 168 22.18 5.47 -13.91
CA LEU A 168 20.88 5.34 -13.25
C LEU A 168 20.58 6.59 -12.40
N ASN A 169 19.44 7.21 -12.66
CA ASN A 169 18.84 8.28 -11.86
C ASN A 169 17.70 7.70 -10.98
N PRO A 170 17.91 7.54 -9.65
CA PRO A 170 16.89 7.02 -8.74
C PRO A 170 15.83 8.09 -8.40
N VAL A 171 14.96 8.41 -9.36
CA VAL A 171 13.86 9.37 -9.19
C VAL A 171 12.92 8.90 -8.07
N ARG A 172 12.41 9.82 -7.24
CA ARG A 172 11.40 9.56 -6.19
C ARG A 172 10.30 10.60 -6.22
N GLU A 173 9.05 10.20 -6.06
CA GLU A 173 7.99 11.18 -5.87
C GLU A 173 8.13 11.89 -4.53
N ALA A 174 8.08 13.22 -4.54
CA ALA A 174 8.06 14.02 -3.33
C ALA A 174 6.66 14.54 -3.05
N TYR A 175 6.48 15.02 -1.82
CA TYR A 175 5.20 15.55 -1.35
C TYR A 175 5.37 16.79 -0.45
N ARG A 176 6.60 17.23 -0.18
CA ARG A 176 6.87 18.48 0.51
C ARG A 176 7.04 19.58 -0.53
N VAL A 177 6.27 20.65 -0.42
CA VAL A 177 6.19 21.73 -1.40
C VAL A 177 6.79 23.00 -0.80
N LEU A 178 7.75 23.59 -1.50
CA LEU A 178 8.23 24.95 -1.23
C LEU A 178 7.23 25.94 -1.82
N LYS A 179 6.65 26.76 -0.95
CA LYS A 179 5.66 27.78 -1.29
C LYS A 179 6.34 29.10 -1.72
N SER A 180 5.63 29.98 -2.41
CA SER A 180 6.15 31.28 -2.90
C SER A 180 6.56 32.20 -1.76
N ASP A 181 5.91 32.07 -0.60
CA ASP A 181 6.25 32.81 0.61
C ASP A 181 7.45 32.23 1.37
N GLY A 182 8.06 31.15 0.84
CA GLY A 182 9.19 30.45 1.42
C GLY A 182 8.81 29.40 2.47
N SER A 183 7.52 29.24 2.80
CA SER A 183 7.07 28.17 3.70
C SER A 183 7.16 26.79 3.04
N ILE A 184 7.15 25.73 3.85
CA ILE A 184 7.15 24.35 3.38
C ILE A 184 5.88 23.67 3.88
N GLU A 185 5.08 23.15 2.96
CA GLU A 185 3.85 22.43 3.26
C GLU A 185 3.91 20.98 2.78
N GLU A 186 3.16 20.11 3.44
CA GLU A 186 3.00 18.72 3.02
C GLU A 186 1.74 18.58 2.16
N ASN A 187 1.89 18.14 0.91
CA ASN A 187 0.78 17.77 0.05
C ASN A 187 0.32 16.33 0.39
N THR A 188 -0.77 16.24 1.15
CA THR A 188 -1.33 14.97 1.61
C THR A 188 -1.79 14.06 0.48
N GLU A 189 -2.28 14.62 -0.63
CA GLU A 189 -2.67 13.85 -1.81
C GLU A 189 -1.46 13.13 -2.41
N PHE A 190 -0.34 13.84 -2.59
CA PHE A 190 0.89 13.29 -3.15
C PHE A 190 1.48 12.22 -2.23
N LYS A 191 1.46 12.47 -0.92
CA LYS A 191 1.91 11.50 0.09
C LYS A 191 1.09 10.21 0.09
N ASN A 192 -0.21 10.29 -0.14
CA ASN A 192 -1.09 9.13 -0.09
C ASN A 192 -1.10 8.30 -1.38
N ARG A 193 -0.75 8.90 -2.52
CA ARG A 193 -0.81 8.26 -3.85
C ARG A 193 0.55 7.83 -4.40
N THR A 194 1.62 7.94 -3.62
CA THR A 194 2.96 7.68 -4.15
C THR A 194 3.22 6.20 -4.42
N ASP A 195 3.94 5.92 -5.51
CA ASP A 195 4.44 4.59 -5.86
C ASP A 195 5.88 4.34 -5.38
N ASN A 196 6.40 5.21 -4.49
CA ASN A 196 7.79 5.15 -4.03
C ASN A 196 8.18 3.81 -3.39
N HIS A 197 7.25 3.03 -2.86
CA HIS A 197 7.55 1.74 -2.23
C HIS A 197 8.01 0.66 -3.23
N TYR A 198 7.75 0.83 -4.53
CA TYR A 198 8.26 -0.09 -5.56
C TYR A 198 9.65 0.28 -6.08
N LEU A 199 10.03 1.56 -6.01
CA LEU A 199 11.28 2.03 -6.62
C LEU A 199 12.54 1.39 -6.01
N PRO A 200 12.65 1.16 -4.69
CA PRO A 200 13.79 0.46 -4.10
C PRO A 200 13.97 -0.97 -4.64
N LEU A 201 12.87 -1.67 -4.93
CA LEU A 201 12.92 -3.00 -5.54
C LEU A 201 13.53 -2.95 -6.94
N ILE A 202 13.12 -1.97 -7.74
CA ILE A 202 13.57 -1.81 -9.12
C ILE A 202 15.01 -1.31 -9.19
N ASP A 203 15.32 -0.22 -8.50
CA ASP A 203 16.64 0.40 -8.53
C ASP A 203 17.72 -0.55 -7.99
N SER A 204 17.42 -1.25 -6.89
CA SER A 204 18.37 -2.23 -6.31
C SER A 204 18.58 -3.43 -7.22
N TYR A 205 17.57 -3.86 -7.99
CA TYR A 205 17.78 -4.91 -8.99
C TYR A 205 18.74 -4.44 -10.08
N ILE A 206 18.53 -3.24 -10.63
CA ILE A 206 19.41 -2.68 -11.67
C ILE A 206 20.85 -2.59 -11.13
N ALA A 207 21.01 -1.96 -9.96
CA ALA A 207 22.32 -1.75 -9.33
C ALA A 207 23.06 -3.05 -8.96
N LYS A 208 22.33 -4.13 -8.64
CA LYS A 208 22.92 -5.45 -8.34
C LYS A 208 23.34 -6.22 -9.59
N LYS A 209 22.61 -6.05 -10.69
CA LYS A 209 22.68 -6.94 -11.85
C LYS A 209 23.51 -6.38 -13.00
N PHE A 210 23.52 -5.06 -13.18
CA PHE A 210 24.10 -4.42 -14.35
C PHE A 210 25.21 -3.45 -13.96
N ASP A 211 26.16 -3.25 -14.87
CA ASP A 211 27.21 -2.25 -14.69
C ASP A 211 26.69 -0.86 -15.04
N VAL A 212 26.37 -0.08 -14.01
CA VAL A 212 25.87 1.29 -14.13
C VAL A 212 26.61 2.22 -13.18
N GLU A 213 26.69 3.48 -13.56
CA GLU A 213 26.90 4.57 -12.61
C GLU A 213 25.56 4.92 -11.97
N ILE A 214 25.58 5.49 -10.76
CA ILE A 214 24.37 5.85 -10.05
C ILE A 214 24.45 7.25 -9.46
N LEU A 215 23.37 8.01 -9.61
CA LEU A 215 23.20 9.30 -8.96
C LEU A 215 22.70 9.10 -7.53
N GLU A 216 23.16 9.94 -6.62
CA GLU A 216 22.70 9.97 -5.25
C GLU A 216 21.40 10.79 -5.18
N TYR A 217 20.33 10.16 -4.69
CA TYR A 217 19.06 10.84 -4.48
C TYR A 217 18.92 11.33 -3.04
N ASN A 218 18.23 12.46 -2.89
CA ASN A 218 17.81 12.99 -1.61
C ASN A 218 16.30 12.76 -1.43
N LYS A 219 15.92 11.97 -0.42
CA LYS A 219 14.52 11.68 -0.08
C LYS A 219 13.74 12.91 0.41
N ASP A 220 14.45 13.93 0.90
CA ASP A 220 13.87 15.15 1.45
C ASP A 220 13.79 16.29 0.42
N VAL A 221 13.88 15.96 -0.88
CA VAL A 221 13.73 16.92 -1.97
C VAL A 221 12.37 17.62 -1.90
N LEU A 222 12.39 18.92 -2.18
CA LEU A 222 11.20 19.77 -2.22
C LEU A 222 10.66 19.90 -3.64
N LEU A 223 9.34 20.03 -3.73
CA LEU A 223 8.62 20.41 -4.94
C LEU A 223 8.52 21.93 -5.05
N ASP A 224 8.53 22.44 -6.26
CA ASP A 224 8.33 23.87 -6.53
C ASP A 224 6.85 24.13 -6.89
N GLU A 225 6.18 25.00 -6.14
CA GLU A 225 4.80 25.37 -6.45
C GLU A 225 4.67 26.17 -7.75
N ASN A 226 5.72 26.87 -8.16
CA ASN A 226 5.79 27.68 -9.37
C ASN A 226 6.53 26.97 -10.50
N HIS A 227 6.73 25.65 -10.40
CA HIS A 227 7.41 24.89 -11.43
C HIS A 227 6.76 25.12 -12.79
N GLN A 228 7.55 25.22 -13.87
CA GLN A 228 7.04 25.57 -15.20
C GLN A 228 5.96 24.61 -15.75
N TRP A 229 5.92 23.37 -15.23
CA TRP A 229 4.94 22.34 -15.59
C TRP A 229 3.76 22.28 -14.61
N GLY A 230 3.62 23.27 -13.73
CA GLY A 230 2.69 23.29 -12.60
C GLY A 230 3.18 22.41 -11.44
N LEU A 231 2.41 22.38 -10.34
CA LEU A 231 2.73 21.54 -9.19
C LEU A 231 2.51 20.05 -9.51
N GLY A 232 3.54 19.23 -9.33
CA GLY A 232 3.48 17.78 -9.53
C GLY A 232 4.46 17.03 -8.64
N PRO A 233 4.25 15.72 -8.40
CA PRO A 233 5.03 14.94 -7.43
C PRO A 233 6.49 14.70 -7.84
N LYS A 234 6.90 15.14 -9.04
CA LYS A 234 8.26 15.02 -9.57
C LYS A 234 8.78 16.36 -10.13
N HIS A 235 8.14 17.47 -9.75
CA HIS A 235 8.46 18.81 -10.20
C HIS A 235 9.25 19.51 -9.09
N TYR A 236 10.52 19.18 -9.01
CA TYR A 236 11.39 19.60 -7.91
C TYR A 236 11.83 21.07 -8.02
N VAL A 237 12.37 21.60 -6.94
CA VAL A 237 13.07 22.90 -6.93
C VAL A 237 14.34 22.89 -7.80
N GLU A 238 14.76 24.05 -8.30
CA GLU A 238 15.95 24.21 -9.18
C GLU A 238 17.22 23.56 -8.58
N ASP A 239 17.43 23.68 -7.27
CA ASP A 239 18.57 23.10 -6.54
C ASP A 239 18.75 21.60 -6.77
N TYR A 240 17.65 20.85 -6.93
CA TYR A 240 17.70 19.43 -7.26
C TYR A 240 18.42 19.19 -8.59
N TYR A 241 18.07 19.95 -9.63
CA TYR A 241 18.63 19.75 -10.97
C TYR A 241 20.09 20.24 -11.07
N ILE A 242 20.44 21.28 -10.30
CA ILE A 242 21.83 21.76 -10.15
C ILE A 242 22.70 20.68 -9.49
N ASP A 243 22.22 20.06 -8.41
CA ASP A 243 22.93 18.97 -7.75
C ASP A 243 23.20 17.81 -8.71
N TYR A 244 22.19 17.40 -9.48
CA TYR A 244 22.32 16.31 -10.44
C TYR A 244 23.28 16.65 -11.59
N THR A 245 23.29 17.91 -12.03
CA THR A 245 24.30 18.42 -12.98
C THR A 245 25.72 18.24 -12.44
N ARG A 246 25.96 18.64 -11.18
CA ARG A 246 27.25 18.47 -10.52
C ARG A 246 27.65 16.99 -10.46
N GLN A 247 26.74 16.11 -10.05
CA GLN A 247 27.04 14.68 -9.92
C GLN A 247 27.43 14.04 -11.26
N ILE A 248 26.76 14.39 -12.36
CA ILE A 248 27.12 13.89 -13.70
C ILE A 248 28.51 14.40 -14.13
N CYS A 249 28.81 15.67 -13.89
CA CYS A 249 30.14 16.23 -14.16
C CYS A 249 31.24 15.54 -13.32
N GLU A 250 30.94 15.17 -12.07
CA GLU A 250 31.87 14.43 -11.21
C GLU A 250 32.12 13.02 -11.71
N ILE A 251 31.08 12.32 -12.18
CA ILE A 251 31.19 11.01 -12.83
C ILE A 251 32.09 11.12 -14.07
N ASP A 252 31.83 12.10 -14.94
CA ASP A 252 32.62 12.29 -16.15
C ASP A 252 34.09 12.60 -15.85
N ARG A 253 34.33 13.54 -14.94
CA ARG A 253 35.68 13.89 -14.50
C ARG A 253 36.41 12.68 -13.92
N ARG A 254 35.76 11.88 -13.07
CA ARG A 254 36.35 10.67 -12.50
C ARG A 254 36.69 9.66 -13.59
N ASN A 255 35.75 9.38 -14.49
CA ASN A 255 35.95 8.40 -15.55
C ASN A 255 37.10 8.80 -16.48
N LYS A 256 37.23 10.09 -16.83
CA LYS A 256 38.36 10.60 -17.61
C LYS A 256 39.69 10.52 -16.86
N LEU A 257 39.72 10.88 -15.58
CA LEU A 257 40.95 10.85 -14.77
C LEU A 257 41.44 9.42 -14.49
N LEU A 258 40.52 8.47 -14.38
CA LEU A 258 40.81 7.07 -14.05
C LEU A 258 40.66 6.13 -15.25
N ALA A 259 40.67 6.66 -16.48
CA ALA A 259 40.57 5.87 -17.72
C ALA A 259 41.84 5.06 -18.04
N ALA A 260 42.98 5.45 -17.45
CA ALA A 260 44.24 4.73 -17.65
C ALA A 260 44.17 3.34 -17.01
N ASP A 261 44.76 2.34 -17.66
CA ASP A 261 44.73 0.94 -17.22
C ASP A 261 45.18 0.73 -15.78
N GLU A 262 46.14 1.52 -15.31
CA GLU A 262 46.65 1.48 -13.93
C GLU A 262 45.62 1.90 -12.88
N TYR A 263 44.62 2.71 -13.25
CA TYR A 263 43.57 3.22 -12.36
C TYR A 263 42.19 2.60 -12.61
N ASN A 264 42.05 1.75 -13.63
CA ASN A 264 40.79 1.10 -13.96
C ASN A 264 40.19 0.31 -12.79
N GLU A 265 41.02 -0.38 -12.00
CA GLU A 265 40.55 -1.14 -10.83
C GLU A 265 40.09 -0.22 -9.68
N LEU A 266 40.77 0.90 -9.46
CA LEU A 266 40.33 1.93 -8.52
C LEU A 266 38.97 2.51 -8.96
N ASN A 267 38.81 2.79 -10.25
CA ASN A 267 37.57 3.32 -10.80
C ASN A 267 36.40 2.34 -10.58
N ARG A 268 36.62 1.06 -10.87
CA ARG A 268 35.64 -0.01 -10.61
C ARG A 268 35.28 -0.13 -9.13
N THR A 269 36.27 -0.04 -8.24
CA THR A 269 36.05 -0.11 -6.78
C THR A 269 35.16 1.04 -6.31
N ILE A 270 35.45 2.28 -6.73
CA ILE A 270 34.64 3.45 -6.39
C ILE A 270 33.19 3.28 -6.87
N ARG A 271 33.00 2.83 -8.12
CA ARG A 271 31.66 2.54 -8.67
C ARG A 271 30.92 1.51 -7.83
N LYS A 272 31.59 0.40 -7.53
CA LYS A 272 31.04 -0.70 -6.73
C LYS A 272 30.63 -0.24 -5.33
N ASP A 273 31.42 0.63 -4.69
CA ASP A 273 31.08 1.17 -3.37
C ASP A 273 29.85 2.07 -3.42
N ARG A 274 29.72 2.92 -4.45
CA ARG A 274 28.50 3.73 -4.66
C ARG A 274 27.27 2.86 -4.88
N LEU A 275 27.39 1.81 -5.70
CA LEU A 275 26.31 0.84 -5.92
C LEU A 275 25.94 0.10 -4.63
N ASN A 276 26.92 -0.39 -3.88
CA ASN A 276 26.69 -1.07 -2.60
C ASN A 276 25.98 -0.16 -1.59
N ASN A 277 26.40 1.09 -1.49
CA ASN A 277 25.74 2.07 -0.62
C ASN A 277 24.29 2.30 -1.04
N HIS A 278 24.02 2.40 -2.35
CA HIS A 278 22.65 2.52 -2.85
C HIS A 278 21.82 1.27 -2.54
N ILE A 279 22.38 0.08 -2.79
CA ILE A 279 21.72 -1.21 -2.51
C ILE A 279 21.35 -1.31 -1.03
N GLN A 280 22.26 -0.96 -0.11
CA GLN A 280 21.98 -0.98 1.32
C GLN A 280 20.86 -0.01 1.70
N LYS A 281 20.84 1.21 1.15
CA LYS A 281 19.75 2.17 1.36
C LYS A 281 18.42 1.60 0.86
N ALA A 282 18.39 1.03 -0.34
CA ALA A 282 17.19 0.44 -0.93
C ALA A 282 16.69 -0.78 -0.13
N GLU A 283 17.58 -1.66 0.34
CA GLU A 283 17.22 -2.79 1.20
C GLU A 283 16.63 -2.34 2.53
N TYR A 284 17.19 -1.29 3.12
CA TYR A 284 16.63 -0.68 4.33
C TYR A 284 15.24 -0.09 4.09
N GLU A 285 15.02 0.59 2.96
CA GLU A 285 13.70 1.11 2.58
C GLU A 285 12.67 -0.03 2.39
N LEU A 286 13.05 -1.13 1.74
CA LEU A 286 12.20 -2.31 1.61
C LEU A 286 11.84 -2.92 2.98
N GLU A 287 12.81 -3.00 3.90
CA GLU A 287 12.57 -3.48 5.26
C GLU A 287 11.56 -2.58 6.01
N LEU A 288 11.66 -1.25 5.84
CA LEU A 288 10.69 -0.31 6.43
C LEU A 288 9.29 -0.51 5.85
N ILE A 289 9.17 -0.72 4.55
CA ILE A 289 7.88 -0.98 3.88
C ILE A 289 7.23 -2.27 4.40
N GLU A 290 8.02 -3.34 4.56
CA GLU A 290 7.54 -4.60 5.13
C GLU A 290 7.07 -4.42 6.59
N LYS A 291 7.83 -3.67 7.40
CA LYS A 291 7.45 -3.33 8.78
C LYS A 291 6.13 -2.56 8.82
N ASP A 292 5.96 -1.55 7.97
CA ASP A 292 4.73 -0.75 7.92
C ASP A 292 3.51 -1.59 7.53
N LYS A 293 3.67 -2.53 6.58
CA LYS A 293 2.61 -3.49 6.22
C LYS A 293 2.24 -4.37 7.42
N TYR A 294 3.24 -4.87 8.15
CA TYR A 294 3.03 -5.67 9.34
C TYR A 294 2.30 -4.90 10.45
N VAL A 295 2.73 -3.66 10.72
CA VAL A 295 2.10 -2.77 11.71
C VAL A 295 0.64 -2.47 11.34
N LYS A 296 0.34 -2.23 10.05
CA LYS A 296 -1.04 -2.02 9.58
C LYS A 296 -1.91 -3.25 9.82
N GLU A 297 -1.40 -4.44 9.55
CA GLU A 297 -2.12 -5.69 9.80
C GLU A 297 -2.38 -5.93 11.29
N ILE A 298 -1.38 -5.67 12.15
CA ILE A 298 -1.57 -5.72 13.61
C ILE A 298 -2.66 -4.74 14.05
N LYS A 299 -2.65 -3.50 13.56
CA LYS A 299 -3.68 -2.50 13.90
C LYS A 299 -5.07 -2.96 13.47
N LYS A 300 -5.20 -3.59 12.30
CA LYS A 300 -6.47 -4.14 11.82
C LYS A 300 -6.99 -5.25 12.73
N GLN A 301 -6.11 -6.19 13.13
CA GLN A 301 -6.44 -7.26 14.06
C GLN A 301 -6.83 -6.71 15.44
N LEU A 302 -6.08 -5.73 15.95
CA LEU A 302 -6.36 -5.06 17.21
C LEU A 302 -7.74 -4.37 17.20
N ASN A 303 -8.08 -3.67 16.11
CA ASN A 303 -9.39 -3.04 15.98
C ASN A 303 -10.52 -4.07 15.96
N SER A 304 -10.37 -5.17 15.21
CA SER A 304 -11.36 -6.26 15.21
C SER A 304 -11.57 -6.87 16.60
N ILE A 305 -10.47 -7.09 17.34
CA ILE A 305 -10.53 -7.60 18.72
C ILE A 305 -11.24 -6.60 19.65
N LYS A 306 -10.97 -5.31 19.48
CA LYS A 306 -11.61 -4.26 20.26
C LYS A 306 -13.11 -4.21 20.00
N ASP A 307 -13.53 -4.29 18.74
CA ASP A 307 -14.95 -4.31 18.36
C ASP A 307 -15.67 -5.53 18.96
N ASP A 308 -15.02 -6.71 18.94
CA ASP A 308 -15.55 -7.93 19.57
C ASP A 308 -15.66 -7.78 21.10
N TYR A 309 -14.65 -7.18 21.74
CA TYR A 309 -14.66 -6.92 23.18
C TYR A 309 -15.77 -5.95 23.58
N ASP A 310 -15.91 -4.83 22.87
CA ASP A 310 -16.94 -3.83 23.13
C ASP A 310 -18.35 -4.43 22.99
N LYS A 311 -18.55 -5.33 22.01
CA LYS A 311 -19.80 -6.09 21.86
C LYS A 311 -20.06 -7.01 23.05
N GLN A 312 -19.06 -7.75 23.52
CA GLN A 312 -19.20 -8.64 24.69
C GLN A 312 -19.49 -7.86 25.98
N VAL A 313 -18.89 -6.68 26.15
CA VAL A 313 -19.17 -5.80 27.28
C VAL A 313 -20.64 -5.37 27.29
N GLU A 314 -21.21 -5.04 26.12
CA GLU A 314 -22.62 -4.65 26.02
C GLU A 314 -23.58 -5.83 26.25
N GLU A 315 -23.27 -7.00 25.68
CA GLU A 315 -24.02 -8.25 25.95
C GLU A 315 -24.03 -8.59 27.46
N ASN A 316 -22.88 -8.45 28.13
CA ASN A 316 -22.78 -8.68 29.57
C ASN A 316 -23.63 -7.70 30.40
N LYS A 317 -23.67 -6.42 30.03
CA LYS A 317 -24.54 -5.44 30.71
C LYS A 317 -26.01 -5.81 30.55
N GLN A 318 -26.42 -6.23 29.36
CA GLN A 318 -27.80 -6.65 29.10
C GLN A 318 -28.18 -7.87 29.94
N ILE A 319 -27.32 -8.89 29.98
CA ILE A 319 -27.53 -10.10 30.79
C ILE A 319 -27.65 -9.76 32.28
N GLU A 320 -26.78 -8.88 32.81
CA GLU A 320 -26.86 -8.51 34.22
C GLU A 320 -28.14 -7.72 34.53
N SER A 321 -28.62 -6.87 33.61
CA SER A 321 -29.91 -6.19 33.74
C SER A 321 -31.10 -7.16 33.74
N GLU A 322 -31.10 -8.14 32.83
CA GLU A 322 -32.13 -9.19 32.75
C GLU A 322 -32.15 -10.07 34.00
N LYS A 323 -30.98 -10.41 34.54
CA LYS A 323 -30.82 -11.17 35.77
C LYS A 323 -31.37 -10.43 37.00
N VAL A 324 -31.14 -9.12 37.12
CA VAL A 324 -31.75 -8.30 38.17
C VAL A 324 -33.27 -8.33 38.06
N ASN A 325 -33.83 -8.09 36.87
CA ASN A 325 -35.27 -8.12 36.62
C ASN A 325 -35.91 -9.48 36.97
N LEU A 326 -35.28 -10.59 36.58
CA LEU A 326 -35.76 -11.93 36.93
C LEU A 326 -35.70 -12.21 38.43
N THR A 327 -34.65 -11.73 39.11
CA THR A 327 -34.53 -11.87 40.55
C THR A 327 -35.66 -11.13 41.27
N ASP A 328 -35.97 -9.91 40.84
CA ASP A 328 -37.08 -9.12 41.39
C ASP A 328 -38.44 -9.80 41.17
N LYS A 329 -38.67 -10.33 39.96
CA LYS A 329 -39.89 -11.11 39.65
C LYS A 329 -40.00 -12.37 40.51
N LEU A 330 -38.90 -13.10 40.69
CA LEU A 330 -38.88 -14.31 41.50
C LEU A 330 -39.18 -14.01 42.97
N ASN A 331 -38.61 -12.93 43.51
CA ASN A 331 -38.88 -12.47 44.87
C ASN A 331 -40.36 -12.09 45.04
N SER A 332 -40.92 -11.32 44.11
CA SER A 332 -42.34 -10.95 44.12
C SER A 332 -43.27 -12.18 44.04
N ALA A 333 -42.93 -13.16 43.20
CA ALA A 333 -43.69 -14.41 43.10
C ALA A 333 -43.61 -15.22 44.40
N ASN A 334 -42.43 -15.30 45.03
CA ASN A 334 -42.26 -15.97 46.33
C ASN A 334 -43.11 -15.31 47.42
N ASP A 335 -43.12 -13.97 47.49
CA ASP A 335 -43.91 -13.23 48.48
C ASP A 335 -45.42 -13.51 48.31
N LYS A 336 -45.91 -13.50 47.06
CA LYS A 336 -47.30 -13.84 46.75
C LYS A 336 -47.65 -15.28 47.12
N ILE A 337 -46.78 -16.23 46.78
CA ILE A 337 -46.97 -17.65 47.13
C ILE A 337 -47.04 -17.82 48.64
N ASN A 338 -46.13 -17.21 49.39
CA ASN A 338 -46.12 -17.31 50.86
C ASN A 338 -47.40 -16.76 51.49
N LEU A 339 -47.88 -15.60 51.02
CA LEU A 339 -49.14 -15.01 51.47
C LEU A 339 -50.34 -15.92 51.15
N LEU A 340 -50.44 -16.42 49.91
CA LEU A 340 -51.53 -17.32 49.53
C LEU A 340 -51.49 -18.66 50.28
N GLU A 341 -50.30 -19.22 50.54
CA GLU A 341 -50.17 -20.44 51.34
C GLU A 341 -50.69 -20.25 52.76
N GLU A 342 -50.43 -19.08 53.36
CA GLU A 342 -50.95 -18.73 54.68
C GLU A 342 -52.47 -18.54 54.65
N ASP A 343 -53.02 -17.86 53.65
CA ASP A 343 -54.47 -17.66 53.48
C ASP A 343 -55.22 -18.99 53.27
N VAL A 344 -54.71 -19.86 52.40
CA VAL A 344 -55.25 -21.21 52.17
C VAL A 344 -55.24 -22.01 53.48
N LYS A 345 -54.15 -21.94 54.24
CA LYS A 345 -54.03 -22.64 55.53
C LYS A 345 -55.04 -22.14 56.55
N VAL A 346 -55.21 -20.83 56.69
CA VAL A 346 -56.19 -20.20 57.60
C VAL A 346 -57.62 -20.55 57.19
N THR A 347 -57.92 -20.48 55.90
CA THR A 347 -59.25 -20.81 55.35
C THR A 347 -59.59 -22.29 55.56
N GLN A 348 -58.62 -23.18 55.33
CA GLN A 348 -58.78 -24.61 55.58
C GLN A 348 -58.99 -24.94 57.06
N GLN A 349 -58.27 -24.28 57.96
CA GLN A 349 -58.49 -24.41 59.41
C GLN A 349 -59.90 -23.98 59.80
N SER A 350 -60.38 -22.86 59.25
CA SER A 350 -61.73 -22.35 59.49
C SER A 350 -62.82 -23.31 58.97
N ILE A 351 -62.63 -23.89 57.78
CA ILE A 351 -63.52 -24.94 57.23
C ILE A 351 -63.59 -26.14 58.19
N ASN A 352 -62.43 -26.61 58.68
CA ASN A 352 -62.36 -27.77 59.57
C ASN A 352 -63.12 -27.53 60.89
N THR A 353 -62.97 -26.34 61.47
CA THR A 353 -63.70 -25.93 62.68
C THR A 353 -65.21 -25.89 62.45
N ILE A 354 -65.67 -25.25 61.38
CA ILE A 354 -67.11 -25.13 61.07
C ILE A 354 -67.74 -26.50 60.77
N MET A 355 -67.01 -27.39 60.11
CA MET A 355 -67.49 -28.76 59.85
C MET A 355 -67.60 -29.59 61.15
N ALA A 356 -66.73 -29.35 62.13
CA ALA A 356 -66.82 -30.00 63.45
C ALA A 356 -68.09 -29.56 64.22
N ASP A 357 -68.59 -28.36 63.95
CA ASP A 357 -69.82 -27.81 64.53
C ASP A 357 -71.11 -28.21 63.77
N GLY A 358 -71.01 -29.08 62.75
CA GLY A 358 -72.16 -29.61 62.01
C GLY A 358 -72.77 -28.67 60.95
N LEU A 359 -72.10 -27.55 60.65
CA LEU A 359 -72.51 -26.58 59.63
C LEU A 359 -71.80 -26.84 58.29
N ASN A 360 -72.43 -26.53 57.16
CA ASN A 360 -71.84 -26.72 55.81
C ASN A 360 -71.23 -25.40 55.27
N PRO A 361 -69.88 -25.28 55.19
CA PRO A 361 -69.23 -24.03 54.82
C PRO A 361 -69.03 -23.92 53.30
N VAL A 362 -70.12 -23.85 52.54
CA VAL A 362 -70.08 -23.85 51.05
C VAL A 362 -69.22 -22.72 50.50
N GLU A 363 -69.37 -21.50 51.02
CA GLU A 363 -68.67 -20.33 50.50
C GLU A 363 -67.16 -20.36 50.82
N LEU A 364 -66.78 -20.79 52.03
CA LEU A 364 -65.36 -20.95 52.39
C LEU A 364 -64.68 -22.06 51.58
N LYS A 365 -65.40 -23.16 51.28
CA LYS A 365 -64.89 -24.21 50.37
C LYS A 365 -64.67 -23.69 48.96
N ARG A 366 -65.52 -22.77 48.47
CA ARG A 366 -65.33 -22.11 47.17
C ARG A 366 -64.09 -21.22 47.18
N ILE A 367 -63.97 -20.34 48.16
CA ILE A 367 -62.82 -19.43 48.33
C ILE A 367 -61.50 -20.21 48.45
N ASN A 368 -61.46 -21.25 49.29
CA ASN A 368 -60.26 -22.06 49.47
C ASN A 368 -59.83 -22.80 48.19
N ARG A 369 -60.80 -23.18 47.34
CA ARG A 369 -60.54 -23.81 46.05
C ARG A 369 -59.98 -22.81 45.05
N GLU A 370 -60.58 -21.63 44.95
CA GLU A 370 -60.10 -20.53 44.10
C GLU A 370 -58.67 -20.13 44.48
N GLN A 371 -58.38 -19.98 45.79
CA GLN A 371 -57.03 -19.70 46.29
C GLN A 371 -56.06 -20.86 46.02
N SER A 372 -56.51 -22.12 46.12
CA SER A 372 -55.66 -23.28 45.80
C SER A 372 -55.30 -23.37 44.32
N ASP A 373 -56.26 -23.03 43.44
CA ASP A 373 -56.03 -22.99 42.00
C ASP A 373 -55.08 -21.83 41.63
N GLU A 374 -55.28 -20.63 42.21
CA GLU A 374 -54.35 -19.50 42.04
C GLU A 374 -52.93 -19.80 42.55
N LEU A 375 -52.82 -20.48 43.71
CA LEU A 375 -51.53 -20.92 44.26
C LEU A 375 -50.82 -21.91 43.33
N LYS A 376 -51.56 -22.79 42.67
CA LYS A 376 -51.01 -23.74 41.70
C LYS A 376 -50.47 -23.00 40.48
N ASP A 377 -51.21 -22.05 39.93
CA ASP A 377 -50.80 -21.25 38.78
C ASP A 377 -49.53 -20.43 39.08
N LEU A 378 -49.45 -19.80 40.27
CA LEU A 378 -48.25 -19.07 40.72
C LEU A 378 -47.03 -19.98 40.88
N LYS A 379 -47.22 -21.23 41.32
CA LYS A 379 -46.14 -22.23 41.41
C LYS A 379 -45.64 -22.64 40.03
N GLU A 380 -46.52 -22.78 39.04
CA GLU A 380 -46.15 -23.03 37.65
C GLU A 380 -45.37 -21.85 37.06
N GLU A 381 -45.83 -20.61 37.28
CA GLU A 381 -45.13 -19.39 36.84
C GLU A 381 -43.72 -19.30 37.44
N LYS A 382 -43.56 -19.59 38.75
CA LYS A 382 -42.25 -19.65 39.41
C LYS A 382 -41.30 -20.66 38.76
N MET A 383 -41.80 -21.84 38.36
CA MET A 383 -40.97 -22.84 37.68
C MET A 383 -40.47 -22.36 36.32
N ILE A 384 -41.29 -21.61 35.58
CA ILE A 384 -40.89 -20.98 34.32
C ILE A 384 -39.79 -19.93 34.56
N LEU A 385 -39.96 -19.07 35.58
CA LEU A 385 -38.95 -18.06 35.93
C LEU A 385 -37.61 -18.68 36.36
N LEU A 386 -37.63 -19.79 37.10
CA LEU A 386 -36.42 -20.54 37.46
C LEU A 386 -35.71 -21.11 36.23
N SER A 387 -36.47 -21.71 35.29
CA SER A 387 -35.93 -22.21 34.02
C SER A 387 -35.26 -21.10 33.20
N LEU A 388 -35.88 -19.91 33.13
CA LEU A 388 -35.31 -18.75 32.44
C LEU A 388 -34.03 -18.23 33.11
N ARG A 389 -34.00 -18.18 34.45
CA ARG A 389 -32.80 -17.83 35.22
C ARG A 389 -31.65 -18.80 34.93
N ASP A 390 -31.92 -20.10 34.94
CA ASP A 390 -30.88 -21.11 34.76
C ASP A 390 -30.28 -21.05 33.34
N LYS A 391 -31.10 -20.81 32.32
CA LYS A 391 -30.62 -20.54 30.94
C LYS A 391 -29.74 -19.30 30.84
N LEU A 392 -30.06 -18.24 31.59
CA LEU A 392 -29.22 -17.03 31.63
C LEU A 392 -27.87 -17.25 32.32
N VAL A 393 -27.83 -18.10 33.35
CA VAL A 393 -26.57 -18.50 33.99
C VAL A 393 -25.67 -19.26 33.02
N GLU A 394 -26.23 -20.20 32.24
CA GLU A 394 -25.50 -20.96 31.22
C GLU A 394 -24.91 -20.05 30.13
N ASN A 395 -25.70 -19.08 29.62
CA ASN A 395 -25.22 -18.10 28.64
C ASN A 395 -24.07 -17.23 29.16
N ASN A 396 -24.05 -16.92 30.47
CA ASN A 396 -22.98 -16.14 31.08
C ASN A 396 -21.65 -16.93 31.15
N GLU A 397 -21.70 -18.25 31.38
CA GLU A 397 -20.50 -19.10 31.35
C GLU A 397 -19.91 -19.22 29.93
N ASP A 398 -20.73 -19.34 28.88
CA ASP A 398 -20.26 -19.31 27.48
C ASP A 398 -19.55 -17.98 27.15
N LEU A 399 -20.08 -16.85 27.65
CA LEU A 399 -19.44 -15.54 27.49
C LEU A 399 -18.10 -15.43 28.22
N LYS A 400 -17.94 -16.03 29.40
CA LYS A 400 -16.64 -16.10 30.10
C LYS A 400 -15.62 -16.89 29.31
N GLU A 401 -16.01 -18.02 28.73
CA GLU A 401 -15.12 -18.85 27.91
C GLU A 401 -14.64 -18.09 26.66
N ARG A 402 -15.56 -17.39 25.99
CA ARG A 402 -15.22 -16.51 24.83
C ARG A 402 -14.26 -15.39 25.22
N ASN A 403 -14.46 -14.74 26.37
CA ASN A 403 -13.54 -13.72 26.90
C ASN A 403 -12.15 -14.28 27.16
N GLN A 404 -12.04 -15.47 27.75
CA GLN A 404 -10.75 -16.12 27.98
C GLN A 404 -10.02 -16.41 26.67
N LYS A 405 -10.74 -16.88 25.65
CA LYS A 405 -10.18 -17.14 24.32
C LYS A 405 -9.68 -15.86 23.64
N LEU A 406 -10.40 -14.74 23.81
CA LEU A 406 -9.99 -13.44 23.30
C LEU A 406 -8.70 -12.95 23.99
N ASN A 407 -8.62 -13.06 25.32
CA ASN A 407 -7.42 -12.70 26.08
C ASN A 407 -6.19 -13.53 25.66
N ASN A 408 -6.36 -14.86 25.50
CA ASN A 408 -5.28 -15.72 25.00
C ASN A 408 -4.83 -15.31 23.58
N THR A 409 -5.76 -14.88 22.73
CA THR A 409 -5.46 -14.39 21.37
C THR A 409 -4.67 -13.09 21.43
N ILE A 410 -5.06 -12.15 22.29
CA ILE A 410 -4.34 -10.89 22.55
C ILE A 410 -2.91 -11.20 23.01
N GLU A 411 -2.74 -12.06 24.02
CA GLU A 411 -1.41 -12.46 24.52
C GLU A 411 -0.55 -13.14 23.44
N SER A 412 -1.15 -13.98 22.60
CA SER A 412 -0.47 -14.61 21.46
C SER A 412 0.02 -13.57 20.44
N ILE A 413 -0.77 -12.54 20.15
CA ILE A 413 -0.35 -11.45 19.25
C ILE A 413 0.84 -10.71 19.86
N TYR A 414 0.76 -10.29 21.12
CA TYR A 414 1.85 -9.58 21.79
C TYR A 414 3.14 -10.41 21.93
N SER A 415 3.03 -11.71 22.20
CA SER A 415 4.19 -12.61 22.34
C SER A 415 4.81 -13.03 21.01
N SER A 416 4.01 -13.27 19.97
CA SER A 416 4.51 -13.63 18.63
C SER A 416 5.13 -12.46 17.87
N ASN A 417 4.69 -11.23 18.16
CA ASN A 417 5.20 -9.99 17.55
C ASN A 417 6.58 -9.55 18.05
N SER A 418 7.11 -10.19 19.09
CA SER A 418 8.42 -9.91 19.67
C SER A 418 9.59 -10.54 18.86
N TRP A 419 9.34 -11.54 18.00
CA TRP A 419 10.42 -12.40 17.46
C TRP A 419 10.58 -12.49 15.93
N LYS A 420 9.61 -12.07 15.11
CA LYS A 420 9.70 -12.21 13.64
C LYS A 420 10.68 -11.26 12.92
N LEU A 421 11.49 -10.53 13.68
CA LEU A 421 12.58 -9.70 13.17
C LEU A 421 13.94 -10.44 13.09
N THR A 422 14.08 -11.69 13.56
CA THR A 422 15.40 -12.21 13.96
C THR A 422 16.06 -13.31 13.11
N SER A 423 15.66 -13.52 11.85
CA SER A 423 16.48 -14.35 10.92
C SER A 423 17.40 -13.49 10.06
N SER A 424 16.89 -12.44 9.40
CA SER A 424 17.70 -11.52 8.59
C SER A 424 18.65 -10.65 9.43
N LEU A 425 18.28 -10.34 10.69
CA LEU A 425 19.10 -9.54 11.61
C LEU A 425 20.34 -10.25 12.18
N ARG A 426 20.40 -11.59 12.19
CA ARG A 426 21.61 -12.30 12.69
C ARG A 426 22.80 -12.17 11.74
N ASN A 427 22.57 -11.91 10.46
CA ASN A 427 23.63 -11.73 9.49
C ASN A 427 24.19 -10.30 9.47
N LEU A 428 23.39 -9.29 9.79
CA LEU A 428 23.87 -7.90 9.86
C LEU A 428 24.74 -7.65 11.11
N LYS A 429 24.38 -8.21 12.27
CA LYS A 429 25.16 -8.03 13.52
C LYS A 429 26.50 -8.79 13.55
N ARG A 430 26.77 -9.63 12.55
CA ARG A 430 28.07 -10.31 12.37
C ARG A 430 28.98 -9.58 11.38
N LYS A 431 28.52 -8.49 10.77
CA LYS A 431 29.27 -7.69 9.77
C LYS A 431 29.38 -6.20 10.11
N ILE A 432 28.87 -5.79 11.26
CA ILE A 432 29.24 -4.56 11.97
C ILE A 432 30.10 -5.01 13.15
#